data_AF-A0A0W0FTS9-F1
#
_entry.id   AF-A0A0W0FTS9-F1
#
_cell.length_a   1.000
_cell.length_b   1.000
_cell.length_c   1.000
_cell.angle_alpha   90.00
_cell.angle_beta   90.00
_cell.angle_gamma   90.00
#
_symmetry.space_group_name_H-M   'P 1'
#
loop_
_entity.id
_entity.type
_entity.pdbx_description
1 polymer ?
#
loop_
_entity_poly.entity_id
_entity_poly.type
_entity_poly.pdbx_seq_one_letter_code
_entity_poly.pdbx_strand_id
1 'polypeptide(L)'
;LGLLQVIRPFQENFRKDIRNTAPKFLPFDKDTPYTVGNLGPVDPDPAFIKHEEEAESQDIVNQPVFNVIPIDEVMKRARNARTRELPGNHPYVVEESFISEITCQWLIPSKTLCEKVFHSTKQDVNSLISEYFGTFGQGHLERQVKLVVQDHLRKRREDADNHISWLVNLEGRPYTSNTHYLCDYRDKFLGHYKGQRQQAKTPWLMHQCLVNGAGPEMQKVISALAAIGVEAKPEDIQRLLPPDEMEPALKIMAEVRAYFQGEIPHPNIRSSPIADFDSFAVAYKRFTDMIPLAIDYELVRGLERNLLQTLFTGLKIHGADGHRICGDFAQESPQIAGRREELSQKLERLLSAVEQLSAL
;
A
#
# COMPACT_ATOMS: atom_id res chain seq x y z
N LEU A 1 9.50 20.62 10.45
CA LEU A 1 9.46 19.60 9.38
C LEU A 1 8.33 19.99 8.44
N GLY A 2 8.49 19.82 7.13
CA GLY A 2 7.39 20.06 6.19
C GLY A 2 6.32 18.97 6.30
N LEU A 3 5.06 19.28 5.98
CA LEU A 3 3.93 18.35 6.05
C LEU A 3 4.21 17.01 5.35
N LEU A 4 4.81 17.04 4.15
CA LEU A 4 5.17 15.83 3.40
C LEU A 4 6.19 14.95 4.12
N GLN A 5 7.12 15.54 4.87
CA GLN A 5 8.09 14.79 5.67
C GLN A 5 7.41 14.10 6.86
N VAL A 6 6.37 14.73 7.43
CA VAL A 6 5.57 14.15 8.52
C VAL A 6 4.69 13.00 8.01
N ILE A 7 4.19 13.10 6.77
CA ILE A 7 3.31 12.09 6.17
C ILE A 7 4.06 10.82 5.73
N ARG A 8 5.31 10.95 5.28
CA ARG A 8 6.09 9.83 4.69
C ARG A 8 6.11 8.56 5.55
N PRO A 9 6.39 8.59 6.87
CA PRO A 9 6.36 7.38 7.70
C PRO A 9 4.98 6.70 7.74
N PHE A 10 3.88 7.44 7.58
CA PHE A 10 2.54 6.86 7.50
C PHE A 10 2.33 6.11 6.19
N GLN A 11 2.85 6.63 5.08
CA GLN A 11 2.80 5.95 3.78
C GLN A 11 3.63 4.66 3.77
N GLU A 12 4.82 4.69 4.39
CA GLU A 12 5.67 3.50 4.54
C GLU A 12 4.98 2.42 5.39
N ASN A 13 4.34 2.80 6.50
CA ASN A 13 3.55 1.88 7.32
C ASN A 13 2.33 1.33 6.56
N PHE A 14 1.60 2.17 5.83
CA PHE A 14 0.49 1.73 5.00
C PHE A 14 0.93 0.69 3.96
N ARG A 15 2.05 0.93 3.28
CA ARG A 15 2.62 -0.03 2.32
C ARG A 15 2.91 -1.38 2.98
N LYS A 16 3.49 -1.38 4.19
CA LYS A 16 3.70 -2.59 5.00
C LYS A 16 2.38 -3.27 5.38
N ASP A 17 1.38 -2.50 5.79
CA ASP A 17 0.07 -3.03 6.19
C ASP A 17 -0.63 -3.72 5.02
N ILE A 18 -0.61 -3.13 3.81
CA ILE A 18 -1.15 -3.79 2.60
C ILE A 18 -0.32 -5.04 2.27
N ARG A 19 1.00 -4.99 2.34
CA ARG A 19 1.85 -6.17 2.08
C ARG A 19 1.53 -7.33 3.02
N ASN A 20 1.26 -7.04 4.30
CA ASN A 20 0.90 -8.05 5.29
C ASN A 20 -0.45 -8.74 5.04
N THR A 21 -1.24 -8.26 4.07
CA THR A 21 -2.44 -8.93 3.57
C THR A 21 -2.15 -10.00 2.50
N ALA A 22 -0.89 -10.23 2.13
CA ALA A 22 -0.54 -11.29 1.19
C ALA A 22 -1.04 -12.66 1.70
N PRO A 23 -1.70 -13.48 0.84
CA PRO A 23 -2.21 -14.77 1.28
C PRO A 23 -1.06 -15.73 1.54
N LYS A 24 -1.08 -16.36 2.70
CA LYS A 24 -0.07 -17.33 3.13
C LYS A 24 -0.51 -18.74 2.78
N PHE A 25 -0.38 -19.11 1.51
CA PHE A 25 -0.71 -20.46 1.07
C PHE A 25 0.37 -21.46 1.47
N LEU A 26 -0.08 -22.62 1.91
CA LEU A 26 0.76 -23.73 2.33
C LEU A 26 0.50 -24.92 1.43
N PRO A 27 1.51 -25.47 0.73
CA PRO A 27 1.29 -26.50 -0.27
C PRO A 27 1.08 -27.89 0.36
N PHE A 28 0.61 -27.97 1.60
CA PHE A 28 0.42 -29.20 2.37
C PHE A 28 -0.95 -29.18 3.03
N ASP A 29 -1.48 -30.37 3.31
CA ASP A 29 -2.78 -30.49 3.97
C ASP A 29 -2.63 -30.07 5.44
N LYS A 30 -3.69 -29.53 6.02
CA LYS A 30 -3.71 -29.01 7.39
C LYS A 30 -3.12 -29.98 8.43
N ASP A 31 -3.42 -31.28 8.29
CA ASP A 31 -3.05 -32.32 9.24
C ASP A 31 -1.68 -32.97 8.95
N THR A 32 -0.96 -32.52 7.92
CA THR A 32 0.36 -33.05 7.58
C THR A 32 1.38 -32.56 8.62
N PRO A 33 2.10 -33.44 9.36
CA PRO A 33 3.10 -33.00 10.30
C PRO A 33 4.26 -32.30 9.57
N TYR A 34 4.42 -31.00 9.81
CA TYR A 34 5.44 -30.13 9.22
C TYR A 34 6.82 -30.41 9.82
N THR A 35 7.42 -31.53 9.44
CA THR A 35 8.86 -31.78 9.64
C THR A 35 9.46 -32.29 8.34
N VAL A 36 9.73 -31.37 7.42
CA VAL A 36 10.70 -31.65 6.35
C VAL A 36 12.05 -31.78 7.05
N GLY A 37 12.65 -32.97 7.03
CA GLY A 37 13.77 -33.36 7.91
C GLY A 37 14.77 -32.25 8.26
N ASN A 38 15.05 -32.07 9.56
CA ASN A 38 16.02 -31.14 10.16
C ASN A 38 15.99 -29.66 9.73
N LEU A 39 15.07 -29.23 8.88
CA LEU A 39 14.84 -27.82 8.53
C LEU A 39 13.55 -27.41 9.24
N GLY A 40 13.58 -26.24 9.90
CA GLY A 40 12.50 -25.76 10.76
C GLY A 40 11.15 -25.53 10.05
N PRO A 41 10.23 -24.75 10.64
CA PRO A 41 8.95 -24.44 10.04
C PRO A 41 9.12 -23.97 8.58
N VAL A 42 8.39 -24.59 7.65
CA VAL A 42 8.39 -24.20 6.23
C VAL A 42 7.94 -22.75 6.16
N ASP A 43 8.82 -21.88 5.66
CA ASP A 43 8.47 -20.49 5.42
C ASP A 43 7.43 -20.43 4.28
N PRO A 44 6.22 -19.88 4.52
CA PRO A 44 5.21 -19.75 3.47
C PRO A 44 5.63 -18.78 2.35
N ASP A 45 6.62 -17.90 2.60
CA ASP A 45 7.09 -16.94 1.62
C ASP A 45 8.38 -17.42 0.90
N PRO A 46 8.38 -17.49 -0.44
CA PRO A 46 9.53 -17.95 -1.21
C PRO A 46 10.78 -17.08 -1.05
N ALA A 47 11.97 -17.68 -1.17
CA ALA A 47 13.23 -16.95 -1.14
C ALA A 47 13.34 -15.85 -2.22
N PHE A 48 12.71 -16.04 -3.39
CA PHE A 48 12.71 -15.03 -4.46
C PHE A 48 11.92 -13.78 -4.08
N ILE A 49 10.97 -13.89 -3.14
CA ILE A 49 10.25 -12.76 -2.57
C ILE A 49 11.14 -12.02 -1.56
N LYS A 50 11.89 -12.74 -0.73
CA LYS A 50 12.78 -12.12 0.27
C LYS A 50 13.82 -11.17 -0.32
N HIS A 51 14.35 -11.48 -1.51
CA HIS A 51 15.30 -10.61 -2.21
C HIS A 51 14.66 -9.30 -2.74
N GLU A 52 13.36 -9.28 -2.99
CA GLU A 52 12.59 -8.06 -3.31
C GLU A 52 12.29 -7.27 -2.02
N GLU A 53 12.16 -7.97 -0.90
CA GLU A 53 11.71 -7.43 0.39
C GLU A 53 12.84 -6.88 1.28
N GLU A 54 14.07 -7.38 1.14
CA GLU A 54 15.27 -6.92 1.86
C GLU A 54 15.68 -5.47 1.49
N ALA A 55 15.18 -4.95 0.36
CA ALA A 55 15.39 -3.56 -0.05
C ALA A 55 14.54 -2.55 0.74
N GLU A 56 13.51 -2.99 1.48
CA GLU A 56 12.48 -2.07 2.01
C GLU A 56 12.18 -2.16 3.52
N SER A 57 12.79 -3.06 4.30
CA SER A 57 12.66 -2.99 5.77
C SER A 57 13.61 -3.90 6.56
N GLN A 58 14.46 -3.27 7.38
CA GLN A 58 14.89 -3.81 8.67
C GLN A 58 13.77 -3.48 9.69
N ASP A 59 13.42 -4.45 10.54
CA ASP A 59 12.59 -4.36 11.76
C ASP A 59 11.08 -4.75 11.75
N ILE A 60 10.84 -5.66 12.73
CA ILE A 60 9.65 -6.13 13.46
C ILE A 60 8.51 -6.78 12.65
N VAL A 61 8.47 -8.11 12.76
CA VAL A 61 7.41 -9.01 12.29
C VAL A 61 6.13 -8.76 13.11
N ASN A 62 5.21 -7.96 12.56
CA ASN A 62 3.83 -7.98 13.03
C ASN A 62 3.19 -9.34 12.67
N GLN A 63 2.34 -9.86 13.56
CA GLN A 63 1.62 -11.11 13.33
C GLN A 63 0.80 -11.03 12.03
N PRO A 64 0.79 -12.10 11.21
CA PRO A 64 0.12 -12.07 9.93
C PRO A 64 -1.39 -11.90 10.10
N VAL A 65 -1.99 -11.07 9.25
CA VAL A 65 -3.45 -10.86 9.19
C VAL A 65 -4.14 -12.09 8.60
N PHE A 66 -3.46 -12.84 7.72
CA PHE A 66 -3.92 -14.13 7.21
C PHE A 66 -3.50 -15.29 8.12
N ASN A 67 -4.49 -16.10 8.51
CA ASN A 67 -4.25 -17.48 8.87
C ASN A 67 -3.64 -18.20 7.66
N VAL A 68 -2.67 -19.06 7.91
CA VAL A 68 -2.07 -19.89 6.88
C VAL A 68 -3.17 -20.72 6.21
N ILE A 69 -3.24 -20.71 4.87
CA ILE A 69 -4.26 -21.37 4.07
C ILE A 69 -3.68 -22.70 3.52
N PRO A 70 -4.09 -23.85 4.06
CA PRO A 70 -3.64 -25.16 3.59
C PRO A 70 -4.18 -25.51 2.20
N ILE A 71 -3.48 -26.38 1.50
CA ILE A 71 -3.82 -26.77 0.12
C ILE A 71 -5.16 -27.52 0.03
N ASP A 72 -5.54 -28.27 1.07
CA ASP A 72 -6.82 -28.97 1.15
C ASP A 72 -8.00 -28.01 1.22
N GLU A 73 -7.84 -26.85 1.85
CA GLU A 73 -8.86 -25.79 1.87
C GLU A 73 -9.06 -25.18 0.48
N VAL A 74 -7.96 -24.88 -0.22
CA VAL A 74 -8.00 -24.36 -1.60
C VAL A 74 -8.67 -25.38 -2.53
N MET A 75 -8.28 -26.65 -2.42
CA MET A 75 -8.86 -27.72 -3.23
C MET A 75 -10.34 -27.95 -2.91
N LYS A 76 -10.74 -27.87 -1.64
CA LYS A 76 -12.14 -27.95 -1.22
C LYS A 76 -12.96 -26.82 -1.82
N ARG A 77 -12.45 -25.58 -1.80
CA ARG A 77 -13.11 -24.42 -2.42
C ARG A 77 -13.27 -24.62 -3.93
N ALA A 78 -12.23 -25.10 -4.61
CA ALA A 78 -12.28 -25.42 -6.03
C ALA A 78 -13.30 -26.52 -6.39
N ARG A 79 -13.37 -27.58 -5.57
CA ARG A 79 -14.35 -28.67 -5.75
C ARG A 79 -15.79 -28.20 -5.52
N ASN A 80 -16.02 -27.38 -4.51
CA ASN A 80 -17.35 -26.84 -4.19
C ASN A 80 -17.86 -25.86 -5.24
N ALA A 81 -16.98 -25.10 -5.88
CA ALA A 81 -17.34 -24.18 -6.94
C ALA A 81 -17.59 -24.86 -8.29
N ARG A 82 -17.12 -26.10 -8.46
CA ARG A 82 -17.22 -26.84 -9.73
C ARG A 82 -18.68 -27.04 -10.13
N THR A 83 -18.97 -26.72 -11.39
CA THR A 83 -20.27 -26.93 -12.02
C THR A 83 -20.16 -27.97 -13.14
N ARG A 84 -19.69 -27.58 -14.32
CA ARG A 84 -19.59 -28.42 -15.54
C ARG A 84 -18.15 -28.62 -16.01
N GLU A 85 -17.18 -28.11 -15.28
CA GLU A 85 -15.76 -28.18 -15.64
C GLU A 85 -15.26 -29.64 -15.58
N LEU A 86 -14.41 -30.01 -16.55
CA LEU A 86 -13.75 -31.31 -16.56
C LEU A 86 -12.81 -31.47 -15.36
N PRO A 87 -12.51 -32.72 -14.93
CA PRO A 87 -11.49 -32.97 -13.92
C PRO A 87 -10.16 -32.27 -14.25
N GLY A 88 -9.58 -31.59 -13.26
CA GLY A 88 -8.36 -30.80 -13.42
C GLY A 88 -8.59 -29.32 -13.73
N ASN A 89 -9.81 -28.93 -14.13
CA ASN A 89 -10.22 -27.54 -14.30
C ASN A 89 -11.04 -27.05 -13.09
N HIS A 90 -11.02 -25.74 -12.89
CA HIS A 90 -11.81 -25.03 -11.89
C HIS A 90 -12.38 -23.74 -12.49
N PRO A 91 -13.53 -23.26 -12.00
CA PRO A 91 -14.10 -22.00 -12.47
C PRO A 91 -13.33 -20.79 -11.94
N TYR A 92 -13.28 -19.73 -12.75
CA TYR A 92 -12.62 -18.45 -12.42
C TYR A 92 -13.07 -17.84 -11.08
N VAL A 93 -14.33 -18.07 -10.68
CA VAL A 93 -14.91 -17.58 -9.42
C VAL A 93 -14.09 -17.99 -8.19
N VAL A 94 -13.30 -19.07 -8.27
CA VAL A 94 -12.42 -19.50 -7.18
C VAL A 94 -11.29 -18.50 -6.97
N GLU A 95 -10.57 -18.13 -8.04
CA GLU A 95 -9.49 -17.14 -7.98
C GLU A 95 -10.02 -15.75 -7.62
N GLU A 96 -11.14 -15.36 -8.25
CA GLU A 96 -11.84 -14.10 -7.96
C GLU A 96 -12.20 -14.00 -6.47
N SER A 97 -12.71 -15.08 -5.86
CA SER A 97 -13.07 -15.08 -4.44
C SER A 97 -11.87 -14.84 -3.52
N PHE A 98 -10.74 -15.51 -3.77
CA PHE A 98 -9.53 -15.29 -2.97
C PHE A 98 -9.00 -13.86 -3.12
N ILE A 99 -8.94 -13.36 -4.36
CA ILE A 99 -8.45 -12.01 -4.63
C ILE A 99 -9.35 -10.97 -3.99
N SER A 100 -10.68 -11.10 -4.11
CA SER A 100 -11.62 -10.20 -3.44
C SER A 100 -11.50 -10.25 -1.92
N GLU A 101 -11.34 -11.43 -1.31
CA GLU A 101 -11.13 -11.57 0.15
C GLU A 101 -9.87 -10.84 0.62
N ILE A 102 -8.82 -10.80 -0.20
CA ILE A 102 -7.57 -10.08 0.08
C ILE A 102 -7.76 -8.57 -0.10
N THR A 103 -8.27 -8.13 -1.26
CA THR A 103 -8.35 -6.71 -1.60
C THR A 103 -9.37 -5.95 -0.75
N CYS A 104 -10.43 -6.61 -0.26
CA CYS A 104 -11.36 -6.02 0.70
C CYS A 104 -10.69 -5.57 2.01
N GLN A 105 -9.59 -6.21 2.42
CA GLN A 105 -8.86 -5.84 3.64
C GLN A 105 -8.10 -4.52 3.49
N TRP A 106 -7.84 -4.08 2.26
CA TRP A 106 -7.07 -2.87 1.97
C TRP A 106 -7.80 -1.59 2.37
N LEU A 107 -9.12 -1.65 2.59
CA LEU A 107 -9.92 -0.50 2.99
C LEU A 107 -9.49 0.06 4.36
N ILE A 108 -9.25 -0.80 5.34
CA ILE A 108 -8.96 -0.37 6.72
C ILE A 108 -7.60 0.34 6.79
N PRO A 109 -6.48 -0.21 6.25
CA PRO A 109 -5.21 0.51 6.20
C PRO A 109 -5.29 1.81 5.40
N SER A 110 -6.04 1.83 4.29
CA SER A 110 -6.21 3.03 3.47
C SER A 110 -6.91 4.16 4.23
N LYS A 111 -8.01 3.85 4.93
CA LYS A 111 -8.71 4.81 5.79
C LYS A 111 -7.85 5.27 6.96
N THR A 112 -7.07 4.36 7.55
CA THR A 112 -6.12 4.69 8.61
C THR A 112 -5.04 5.67 8.14
N LEU A 113 -4.51 5.48 6.93
CA LEU A 113 -3.58 6.43 6.31
C LEU A 113 -4.24 7.80 6.12
N CYS A 114 -5.44 7.84 5.52
CA CYS A 114 -6.19 9.07 5.29
C CYS A 114 -6.45 9.83 6.59
N GLU A 115 -6.82 9.13 7.65
CA GLU A 115 -7.04 9.70 8.97
C GLU A 115 -5.76 10.32 9.54
N LYS A 116 -4.61 9.63 9.46
CA LYS A 116 -3.33 10.17 9.93
C LYS A 116 -2.93 11.42 9.15
N VAL A 117 -3.06 11.40 7.82
CA VAL A 117 -2.78 12.56 6.96
C VAL A 117 -3.70 13.74 7.28
N PHE A 118 -4.99 13.47 7.51
CA PHE A 118 -5.96 14.49 7.91
C PHE A 118 -5.57 15.17 9.23
N HIS A 119 -5.17 14.40 10.24
CA HIS A 119 -4.75 14.95 11.52
C HIS A 119 -3.50 15.83 11.40
N SER A 120 -2.48 15.38 10.67
CA SER A 120 -1.27 16.18 10.41
C SER A 120 -1.57 17.45 9.62
N THR A 121 -2.37 17.34 8.56
CA THR A 121 -2.77 18.50 7.75
C THR A 121 -3.56 19.50 8.58
N LYS A 122 -4.52 19.02 9.38
CA LYS A 122 -5.31 19.85 10.30
C LYS A 122 -4.43 20.58 11.30
N GLN A 123 -3.43 19.91 11.87
CA GLN A 123 -2.51 20.51 12.83
C GLN A 123 -1.70 21.63 12.17
N ASP A 124 -1.09 21.37 11.02
CA ASP A 124 -0.27 22.37 10.31
C ASP A 124 -1.11 23.58 9.89
N VAL A 125 -2.31 23.37 9.36
CA VAL A 125 -3.23 24.44 8.97
C VAL A 125 -3.68 25.27 10.18
N ASN A 126 -3.98 24.64 11.31
CA ASN A 126 -4.33 25.38 12.52
C ASN A 126 -3.16 26.23 13.01
N SER A 127 -1.92 25.74 12.92
CA SER A 127 -0.73 26.52 13.27
C SER A 127 -0.59 27.75 12.38
N LEU A 128 -0.79 27.62 11.06
CA LEU A 128 -0.76 28.74 10.13
C LEU A 128 -1.86 29.77 10.44
N ILE A 129 -3.08 29.31 10.73
CA ILE A 129 -4.19 30.21 11.09
C ILE A 129 -3.85 31.01 12.35
N SER A 130 -3.32 30.36 13.39
CA SER A 130 -2.92 31.05 14.61
C SER A 130 -1.73 31.98 14.40
N GLU A 131 -0.80 31.66 13.50
CA GLU A 131 0.32 32.54 13.13
C GLU A 131 -0.16 33.83 12.46
N TYR A 132 -1.04 33.72 11.45
CA TYR A 132 -1.48 34.87 10.66
C TYR A 132 -2.62 35.67 11.29
N PHE A 133 -3.55 35.02 11.99
CA PHE A 133 -4.75 35.66 12.52
C PHE A 133 -4.75 35.80 14.06
N GLY A 134 -3.83 35.15 14.77
CA GLY A 134 -3.82 35.15 16.24
C GLY A 134 -3.51 36.53 16.87
N THR A 135 -2.86 37.42 16.13
CA THR A 135 -2.60 38.80 16.55
C THR A 135 -3.72 39.77 16.15
N PHE A 136 -4.70 39.33 15.36
CA PHE A 136 -5.73 40.18 14.80
C PHE A 136 -6.91 40.35 15.76
N GLY A 137 -7.13 41.58 16.20
CA GLY A 137 -8.24 41.94 17.09
C GLY A 137 -8.22 41.17 18.41
N GLN A 138 -9.38 40.70 18.85
CA GLN A 138 -9.56 39.87 20.05
C GLN A 138 -9.62 38.35 19.74
N GLY A 139 -9.15 37.92 18.56
CA GLY A 139 -9.17 36.51 18.13
C GLY A 139 -10.53 36.03 17.58
N HIS A 140 -11.48 36.93 17.35
CA HIS A 140 -12.76 36.61 16.70
C HIS A 140 -12.56 36.14 15.26
N LEU A 141 -11.69 36.83 14.51
CA LEU A 141 -11.37 36.46 13.14
C LEU A 141 -10.68 35.09 13.08
N GLU A 142 -9.66 34.87 13.91
CA GLU A 142 -8.96 33.58 13.99
C GLU A 142 -9.94 32.43 14.23
N ARG A 143 -10.84 32.58 15.20
CA ARG A 143 -11.85 31.57 15.53
C ARG A 143 -12.77 31.27 14.35
N GLN A 144 -13.24 32.30 13.64
CA GLN A 144 -14.12 32.11 12.49
C GLN A 144 -13.40 31.48 11.31
N VAL A 145 -12.19 31.95 10.97
CA VAL A 145 -11.35 31.33 9.94
C VAL A 145 -11.10 29.86 10.27
N LYS A 146 -10.74 29.56 11.51
CA LYS A 146 -10.52 28.19 11.99
C LYS A 146 -11.74 27.30 11.80
N LEU A 147 -12.94 27.78 12.12
CA LEU A 147 -14.18 27.03 11.91
C LEU A 147 -14.43 26.75 10.43
N VAL A 148 -14.33 27.77 9.58
CA VAL A 148 -14.60 27.66 8.13
C VAL A 148 -13.59 26.72 7.45
N VAL A 149 -12.30 26.84 7.78
CA VAL A 149 -11.25 25.99 7.19
C VAL A 149 -11.37 24.55 7.70
N GLN A 150 -11.73 24.33 8.97
CA GLN A 150 -11.93 22.98 9.49
C GLN A 150 -13.12 22.26 8.84
N ASP A 151 -14.20 22.99 8.56
CA ASP A 151 -15.35 22.46 7.82
C ASP A 151 -14.96 22.10 6.38
N HIS A 152 -14.22 22.98 5.70
CA HIS A 152 -13.67 22.73 4.38
C HIS A 152 -12.76 21.48 4.36
N LEU A 153 -11.85 21.37 5.31
CA LEU A 153 -10.92 20.23 5.42
C LEU A 153 -11.68 18.92 5.70
N ARG A 154 -12.76 18.95 6.49
CA ARG A 154 -13.62 17.78 6.72
C ARG A 154 -14.28 17.31 5.42
N LYS A 155 -14.78 18.25 4.62
CA LYS A 155 -15.35 17.93 3.30
C LYS A 155 -14.29 17.31 2.37
N ARG A 156 -13.07 17.83 2.37
CA ARG A 156 -11.95 17.23 1.62
C ARG A 156 -11.59 15.82 2.10
N ARG A 157 -11.69 15.54 3.40
CA ARG A 157 -11.56 14.18 3.93
C ARG A 157 -12.66 13.26 3.40
N GLU A 158 -13.91 13.71 3.40
CA GLU A 158 -15.03 12.91 2.87
C GLU A 158 -14.83 12.59 1.38
N ASP A 159 -14.37 13.56 0.58
CA ASP A 159 -14.03 13.37 -0.82
C ASP A 159 -12.91 12.31 -0.98
N ALA A 160 -11.87 12.38 -0.14
CA ALA A 160 -10.78 11.38 -0.11
C ALA A 160 -11.28 9.98 0.30
N ASP A 161 -12.13 9.87 1.31
CA ASP A 161 -12.71 8.61 1.77
C ASP A 161 -13.58 7.96 0.69
N ASN A 162 -14.31 8.75 -0.09
CA ASN A 162 -15.08 8.29 -1.25
C ASN A 162 -14.16 7.74 -2.34
N HIS A 163 -13.06 8.45 -2.67
CA HIS A 163 -12.08 7.98 -3.64
C HIS A 163 -11.35 6.70 -3.21
N ILE A 164 -10.99 6.59 -1.92
CA ILE A 164 -10.41 5.37 -1.36
C ILE A 164 -11.37 4.19 -1.53
N SER A 165 -12.65 4.40 -1.20
CA SER A 165 -13.68 3.36 -1.32
C SER A 165 -13.86 2.94 -2.79
N TRP A 166 -13.82 3.89 -3.72
CA TRP A 166 -13.85 3.61 -5.16
C TRP A 166 -12.64 2.80 -5.63
N LEU A 167 -11.42 3.16 -5.22
CA LEU A 167 -10.19 2.44 -5.55
C LEU A 167 -10.19 1.00 -5.03
N VAL A 168 -10.64 0.78 -3.79
CA VAL A 168 -10.76 -0.58 -3.23
C VAL A 168 -11.77 -1.42 -4.02
N ASN A 169 -12.92 -0.84 -4.37
CA ASN A 169 -13.92 -1.54 -5.17
C ASN A 169 -13.41 -1.88 -6.58
N LEU A 170 -12.54 -1.05 -7.16
CA LEU A 170 -11.90 -1.31 -8.45
C LEU A 170 -10.99 -2.54 -8.40
N GLU A 171 -10.22 -2.69 -7.31
CA GLU A 171 -9.33 -3.83 -7.10
C GLU A 171 -10.06 -5.12 -6.68
N GLY A 172 -11.34 -5.02 -6.28
CA GLY A 172 -12.18 -6.17 -5.93
C GLY A 172 -12.44 -7.15 -7.08
N ARG A 173 -12.18 -6.74 -8.33
CA ARG A 173 -12.28 -7.60 -9.52
C ARG A 173 -10.92 -7.76 -10.18
N PRO A 174 -10.35 -8.98 -10.24
CA PRO A 174 -9.02 -9.18 -10.79
C PRO A 174 -8.93 -8.75 -12.26
N TYR A 175 -8.06 -7.79 -12.55
CA TYR A 175 -7.75 -7.38 -13.92
C TYR A 175 -6.30 -6.90 -14.03
N THR A 176 -5.61 -7.33 -15.08
CA THR A 176 -4.28 -6.81 -15.39
C THR A 176 -3.97 -6.91 -16.88
N SER A 177 -3.41 -5.83 -17.43
CA SER A 177 -2.79 -5.85 -18.77
C SER A 177 -1.35 -6.38 -18.73
N ASN A 178 -0.77 -6.55 -17.53
CA ASN A 178 0.61 -6.96 -17.29
C ASN A 178 0.76 -8.49 -17.37
N THR A 179 0.36 -9.06 -18.51
CA THR A 179 0.27 -10.51 -18.74
C THR A 179 1.61 -11.23 -18.57
N HIS A 180 2.70 -10.64 -19.06
CA HIS A 180 4.05 -11.20 -18.93
C HIS A 180 4.46 -11.39 -17.47
N TYR A 181 4.23 -10.38 -16.63
CA TYR A 181 4.60 -10.41 -15.21
C TYR A 181 3.72 -11.36 -14.41
N LEU A 182 2.41 -11.38 -14.70
CA LEU A 182 1.51 -12.36 -14.11
C LEU A 182 1.98 -13.80 -14.41
N CYS A 183 2.31 -14.08 -15.67
CA CYS A 183 2.80 -15.40 -16.08
C CYS A 183 4.12 -15.77 -15.39
N ASP A 184 5.11 -14.88 -15.38
CA ASP A 184 6.42 -15.13 -14.76
C ASP A 184 6.29 -15.44 -13.25
N TYR A 185 5.54 -14.63 -12.49
CA TYR A 185 5.33 -14.89 -11.07
C TYR A 185 4.50 -16.13 -10.82
N ARG A 186 3.48 -16.39 -11.63
CA ARG A 186 2.69 -17.62 -11.52
C ARG A 186 3.60 -18.83 -11.69
N ASP A 187 4.49 -18.81 -12.67
CA ASP A 187 5.40 -19.92 -12.92
C ASP A 187 6.43 -20.08 -11.79
N LYS A 188 6.95 -18.97 -11.23
CA LYS A 188 7.83 -18.97 -10.04
C LYS A 188 7.14 -19.56 -8.80
N PHE A 189 5.94 -19.08 -8.46
CA PHE A 189 5.17 -19.59 -7.32
C PHE A 189 4.77 -21.06 -7.53
N LEU A 190 4.33 -21.43 -8.73
CA LEU A 190 3.97 -22.81 -9.05
C LEU A 190 5.19 -23.73 -8.93
N GLY A 191 6.35 -23.33 -9.46
CA GLY A 191 7.60 -24.07 -9.33
C GLY A 191 8.02 -24.24 -7.87
N HIS A 192 7.89 -23.18 -7.07
CA HIS A 192 8.18 -23.20 -5.64
C HIS A 192 7.27 -24.18 -4.89
N TYR A 193 5.95 -24.11 -5.07
CA TYR A 193 5.01 -25.00 -4.37
C TYR A 193 5.16 -26.47 -4.81
N LYS A 194 5.40 -26.72 -6.10
CA LYS A 194 5.72 -28.07 -6.60
C LYS A 194 7.01 -28.61 -5.99
N GLY A 195 8.05 -27.79 -5.96
CA GLY A 195 9.34 -28.16 -5.38
C GLY A 195 9.21 -28.59 -3.92
N GLN A 196 8.47 -27.82 -3.11
CA GLN A 196 8.20 -28.17 -1.72
C GLN A 196 7.46 -29.51 -1.57
N ARG A 197 6.40 -29.74 -2.36
CA ARG A 197 5.63 -30.99 -2.28
C ARG A 197 6.44 -32.20 -2.75
N GLN A 198 7.23 -32.06 -3.81
CA GLN A 198 8.09 -33.13 -4.29
C GLN A 198 9.20 -33.46 -3.29
N GLN A 199 9.77 -32.45 -2.63
CA GLN A 199 10.73 -32.67 -1.55
C GLN A 199 10.12 -33.43 -0.37
N ALA A 200 8.86 -33.16 -0.02
CA ALA A 200 8.18 -33.89 1.06
C ALA A 200 7.79 -35.32 0.66
N LYS A 201 7.23 -35.51 -0.56
CA LYS A 201 6.78 -36.83 -1.05
C LYS A 201 7.93 -37.76 -1.41
N THR A 202 8.99 -37.22 -2.01
CA THR A 202 10.14 -37.97 -2.51
C THR A 202 11.47 -37.29 -2.15
N PRO A 203 11.85 -37.21 -0.86
CA PRO A 203 13.06 -36.49 -0.42
C PRO A 203 14.34 -37.01 -1.09
N TRP A 204 14.45 -38.34 -1.21
CA TRP A 204 15.61 -39.01 -1.79
C TRP A 204 15.79 -38.68 -3.28
N LEU A 205 14.71 -38.73 -4.07
CA LEU A 205 14.76 -38.43 -5.51
C LEU A 205 15.15 -36.97 -5.74
N MET A 206 14.59 -36.05 -4.95
CA MET A 206 14.94 -34.63 -5.03
C MET A 206 16.39 -34.36 -4.66
N HIS A 207 16.91 -35.01 -3.62
CA HIS A 207 18.34 -34.93 -3.28
C HIS A 207 19.23 -35.45 -4.43
N GLN A 208 18.82 -36.54 -5.09
CA GLN A 208 19.61 -37.14 -6.16
C GLN A 208 19.59 -36.30 -7.45
N CYS A 209 18.48 -35.65 -7.78
CA CYS A 209 18.35 -34.76 -8.94
C CYS A 209 19.03 -33.39 -8.72
N LEU A 210 18.87 -32.77 -7.54
CA LEU A 210 19.29 -31.39 -7.29
C LEU A 210 20.72 -31.24 -6.74
N VAL A 211 21.19 -32.19 -5.92
CA VAL A 211 22.45 -32.07 -5.18
C VAL A 211 23.56 -32.90 -5.81
N ASN A 212 23.25 -34.13 -6.22
CA ASN A 212 24.26 -35.11 -6.61
C ASN A 212 24.56 -35.15 -8.11
N GLY A 213 23.93 -34.32 -8.95
CA GLY A 213 24.24 -34.20 -10.39
C GLY A 213 24.39 -35.57 -11.07
N ALA A 214 23.29 -36.32 -11.19
CA ALA A 214 23.26 -37.68 -11.73
C ALA A 214 24.23 -38.65 -11.02
N GLY A 215 23.93 -38.98 -9.76
CA GLY A 215 24.62 -40.08 -9.06
C GLY A 215 24.55 -41.42 -9.82
N PRO A 216 25.34 -42.44 -9.45
CA PRO A 216 25.51 -43.67 -10.22
C PRO A 216 24.20 -44.42 -10.48
N GLU A 217 23.25 -44.41 -9.53
CA GLU A 217 21.93 -45.01 -9.73
C GLU A 217 21.06 -44.23 -10.73
N MET A 218 21.17 -42.90 -10.76
CA MET A 218 20.46 -42.06 -11.72
C MET A 218 21.00 -42.26 -13.14
N GLN A 219 22.32 -42.40 -13.28
CA GLN A 219 22.96 -42.70 -14.57
C GLN A 219 22.57 -44.10 -15.09
N LYS A 220 22.41 -45.09 -14.20
CA LYS A 220 21.90 -46.41 -14.59
C LYS A 220 20.47 -46.32 -15.13
N VAL A 221 19.60 -45.56 -14.47
CA VAL A 221 18.21 -45.35 -14.92
C VAL A 221 18.18 -44.64 -16.28
N ILE A 222 18.95 -43.57 -16.47
CA ILE A 222 19.03 -42.85 -17.75
C ILE A 222 19.59 -43.76 -18.86
N SER A 223 20.63 -44.54 -18.56
CA SER A 223 21.23 -45.47 -19.52
C SER A 223 20.26 -46.59 -19.91
N ALA A 224 19.45 -47.08 -18.96
CA ALA A 224 18.42 -48.07 -19.23
C ALA A 224 17.28 -47.51 -20.08
N LEU A 225 16.86 -46.25 -19.85
CA LEU A 225 15.89 -45.56 -20.69
C LEU A 225 16.44 -45.35 -22.12
N ALA A 226 17.71 -44.93 -22.23
CA ALA A 226 18.38 -44.78 -23.52
C ALA A 226 18.51 -46.11 -24.28
N ALA A 227 18.73 -47.24 -23.58
CA ALA A 227 18.76 -48.57 -24.18
C ALA A 227 17.42 -49.01 -24.78
N ILE A 228 16.30 -48.43 -24.34
CA ILE A 228 14.95 -48.65 -24.88
C ILE A 228 14.60 -47.56 -25.93
N GLY A 229 15.54 -46.66 -26.24
CA GLY A 229 15.36 -45.59 -27.22
C GLY A 229 14.74 -44.31 -26.67
N VAL A 230 14.69 -44.14 -25.35
CA VAL A 230 14.18 -42.93 -24.68
C VAL A 230 15.35 -42.10 -24.17
N GLU A 231 15.62 -40.98 -24.84
CA GLU A 231 16.62 -40.00 -24.39
C GLU A 231 16.00 -39.13 -23.28
N ALA A 232 16.53 -39.22 -22.07
CA ALA A 232 16.02 -38.52 -20.89
C ALA A 232 17.16 -37.86 -20.11
N LYS A 233 16.92 -36.63 -19.63
CA LYS A 233 17.82 -35.96 -18.69
C LYS A 233 17.41 -36.28 -17.25
N PRO A 234 18.29 -36.09 -16.24
CA PRO A 234 17.94 -36.31 -14.84
C PRO A 234 16.68 -35.54 -14.39
N GLU A 235 16.41 -34.38 -14.99
CA GLU A 235 15.23 -33.56 -14.72
C GLU A 235 13.95 -34.17 -15.32
N ASP A 236 14.06 -34.92 -16.42
CA ASP A 236 12.91 -35.58 -17.06
C ASP A 236 12.35 -36.73 -16.23
N ILE A 237 13.16 -37.30 -15.32
CA ILE A 237 12.73 -38.39 -14.43
C ILE A 237 11.66 -37.91 -13.44
N GLN A 238 11.66 -36.62 -13.08
CA GLN A 238 10.61 -36.03 -12.24
C GLN A 238 9.24 -36.03 -12.95
N ARG A 239 9.22 -36.05 -14.29
CA ARG A 239 7.99 -36.11 -15.10
C ARG A 239 7.37 -37.51 -15.13
N LEU A 240 8.11 -38.53 -14.72
CA LEU A 240 7.61 -39.91 -14.59
C LEU A 240 6.85 -40.15 -13.28
N LEU A 241 6.90 -39.19 -12.35
CA LEU A 241 6.11 -39.28 -11.12
C LEU A 241 4.61 -39.19 -11.44
N PRO A 242 3.75 -39.86 -10.65
CA PRO A 242 2.32 -39.70 -10.76
C PRO A 242 1.92 -38.22 -10.70
N PRO A 243 0.91 -37.78 -11.47
CA PRO A 243 0.43 -36.42 -11.40
C PRO A 243 -0.04 -36.09 -9.97
N ASP A 244 0.27 -34.89 -9.49
CA ASP A 244 -0.20 -34.46 -8.18
C ASP A 244 -1.70 -34.18 -8.23
N GLU A 245 -2.50 -34.89 -7.44
CA GLU A 245 -3.95 -34.66 -7.38
C GLU A 245 -4.33 -33.24 -6.95
N MET A 246 -3.43 -32.55 -6.24
CA MET A 246 -3.62 -31.18 -5.77
C MET A 246 -3.09 -30.13 -6.76
N GLU A 247 -2.63 -30.54 -7.95
CA GLU A 247 -2.17 -29.64 -9.02
C GLU A 247 -3.12 -28.47 -9.31
N PRO A 248 -4.47 -28.65 -9.36
CA PRO A 248 -5.38 -27.52 -9.55
C PRO A 248 -5.29 -26.47 -8.43
N ALA A 249 -5.17 -26.92 -7.18
CA ALA A 249 -5.01 -26.03 -6.03
C ALA A 249 -3.68 -25.27 -6.08
N LEU A 250 -2.59 -25.93 -6.47
CA LEU A 250 -1.28 -25.29 -6.66
C LEU A 250 -1.33 -24.17 -7.71
N LYS A 251 -2.06 -24.38 -8.80
CA LYS A 251 -2.25 -23.35 -9.84
C LYS A 251 -3.02 -22.15 -9.29
N ILE A 252 -4.11 -22.38 -8.57
CA ILE A 252 -4.89 -21.31 -7.92
C ILE A 252 -4.01 -20.51 -6.95
N MET A 253 -3.27 -21.19 -6.06
CA MET A 253 -2.37 -20.54 -5.11
C MET A 253 -1.34 -19.65 -5.83
N ALA A 254 -0.72 -20.19 -6.88
CA ALA A 254 0.30 -19.49 -7.66
C ALA A 254 -0.27 -18.28 -8.41
N GLU A 255 -1.45 -18.40 -9.01
CA GLU A 255 -2.10 -17.34 -9.77
C GLU A 255 -2.57 -16.20 -8.88
N VAL A 256 -3.19 -16.51 -7.73
CA VAL A 256 -3.59 -15.51 -6.73
C VAL A 256 -2.35 -14.75 -6.20
N ARG A 257 -1.26 -15.47 -5.87
CA ARG A 257 -0.01 -14.83 -5.43
C ARG A 257 0.65 -14.00 -6.52
N ALA A 258 0.63 -14.47 -7.75
CA ALA A 258 1.18 -13.72 -8.88
C ALA A 258 0.41 -12.42 -9.12
N TYR A 259 -0.93 -12.46 -9.03
CA TYR A 259 -1.76 -11.26 -9.12
C TYR A 259 -1.45 -10.26 -8.01
N PHE A 260 -1.27 -10.75 -6.77
CA PHE A 260 -0.92 -9.89 -5.65
C PHE A 260 0.45 -9.23 -5.84
N GLN A 261 1.49 -10.02 -6.12
CA GLN A 261 2.88 -9.60 -5.92
C GLN A 261 3.61 -9.02 -7.15
N GLY A 262 3.24 -9.40 -8.38
CA GLY A 262 4.12 -9.28 -9.55
C GLY A 262 4.91 -7.97 -9.67
N GLU A 263 6.23 -8.06 -9.58
CA GLU A 263 7.20 -6.97 -9.74
C GLU A 263 8.02 -7.12 -11.03
N ILE A 264 8.72 -6.06 -11.43
CA ILE A 264 9.76 -6.12 -12.44
C ILE A 264 11.06 -6.51 -11.71
N PRO A 265 11.74 -7.60 -12.06
CA PRO A 265 13.12 -7.77 -11.64
C PRO A 265 13.93 -6.63 -12.26
N HIS A 266 14.62 -5.82 -11.46
CA HIS A 266 15.71 -5.02 -12.00
C HIS A 266 16.71 -6.00 -12.64
N PRO A 267 16.92 -6.00 -13.97
CA PRO A 267 18.07 -6.70 -14.49
C PRO A 267 19.28 -6.01 -13.88
N ASN A 268 20.18 -6.80 -13.26
CA ASN A 268 21.47 -6.32 -12.78
C ASN A 268 22.04 -5.29 -13.77
N ILE A 269 22.09 -4.02 -13.35
CA ILE A 269 22.57 -2.93 -14.18
C ILE A 269 24.06 -3.16 -14.42
N ARG A 270 24.38 -3.77 -15.55
CA ARG A 270 25.55 -3.42 -16.34
C ARG A 270 25.11 -3.35 -17.79
N SER A 271 25.26 -2.15 -18.37
CA SER A 271 25.19 -1.82 -19.80
C SER A 271 23.82 -1.81 -20.50
N SER A 272 22.95 -0.85 -20.18
CA SER A 272 22.17 -0.18 -21.24
C SER A 272 21.77 1.25 -20.83
N PRO A 273 21.97 2.29 -21.67
CA PRO A 273 21.70 3.69 -21.31
C PRO A 273 20.27 4.15 -21.63
N ILE A 274 19.37 3.23 -22.01
CA ILE A 274 17.97 3.55 -22.31
C ILE A 274 17.11 2.56 -21.52
N ALA A 275 16.95 2.82 -20.23
CA ALA A 275 16.03 2.12 -19.34
C ALA A 275 15.13 3.19 -18.69
N ASP A 276 14.45 3.96 -19.54
CA ASP A 276 13.47 4.93 -19.09
C ASP A 276 12.14 4.22 -18.83
N PHE A 277 11.78 4.22 -17.54
CA PHE A 277 10.45 4.37 -16.98
C PHE A 277 9.32 3.55 -17.63
N ASP A 278 9.08 2.37 -17.07
CA ASP A 278 7.71 2.00 -16.75
C ASP A 278 7.67 0.85 -15.72
N SER A 279 7.37 1.20 -14.47
CA SER A 279 7.21 0.29 -13.34
C SER A 279 5.79 -0.24 -13.29
N PHE A 280 5.49 -1.29 -14.04
CA PHE A 280 4.18 -1.91 -14.06
C PHE A 280 4.07 -3.05 -13.05
N ALA A 281 3.48 -2.77 -11.89
CA ALA A 281 3.10 -3.78 -10.91
C ALA A 281 1.70 -4.34 -11.17
N VAL A 282 1.37 -5.53 -10.66
CA VAL A 282 0.04 -6.13 -10.90
C VAL A 282 -1.04 -5.49 -10.03
N ALA A 283 -1.09 -5.73 -8.72
CA ALA A 283 -2.15 -5.17 -7.86
C ALA A 283 -1.60 -4.43 -6.62
N TYR A 284 -0.78 -5.09 -5.79
CA TYR A 284 -0.28 -4.52 -4.53
C TYR A 284 0.40 -3.16 -4.72
N LYS A 285 1.47 -3.07 -5.55
CA LYS A 285 2.21 -1.79 -5.65
C LYS A 285 1.40 -0.69 -6.31
N ARG A 286 0.62 -1.03 -7.35
CA ARG A 286 -0.29 -0.09 -8.00
C ARG A 286 -1.21 0.54 -6.96
N PHE A 287 -1.83 -0.29 -6.13
CA PHE A 287 -2.71 0.19 -5.07
C PHE A 287 -1.97 1.03 -4.02
N THR A 288 -0.77 0.60 -3.60
CA THR A 288 0.01 1.37 -2.62
C THR A 288 0.53 2.71 -3.14
N ASP A 289 0.64 2.89 -4.45
CA ASP A 289 0.97 4.17 -5.07
C ASP A 289 -0.27 5.06 -5.26
N MET A 290 -1.38 4.46 -5.71
CA MET A 290 -2.62 5.20 -6.00
C MET A 290 -3.27 5.80 -4.75
N ILE A 291 -3.25 5.10 -3.62
CA ILE A 291 -3.93 5.59 -2.40
C ILE A 291 -3.27 6.86 -1.84
N PRO A 292 -1.95 6.94 -1.60
CA PRO A 292 -1.29 8.18 -1.20
C PRO A 292 -1.49 9.32 -2.19
N LEU A 293 -1.47 9.04 -3.50
CA LEU A 293 -1.73 10.05 -4.54
C LEU A 293 -3.17 10.58 -4.47
N ALA A 294 -4.15 9.72 -4.28
CA ALA A 294 -5.55 10.11 -4.12
C ALA A 294 -5.75 10.97 -2.86
N ILE A 295 -5.13 10.59 -1.73
CA ILE A 295 -5.17 11.36 -0.49
C ILE A 295 -4.50 12.72 -0.68
N ASP A 296 -3.33 12.79 -1.30
CA ASP A 296 -2.66 14.06 -1.59
C ASP A 296 -3.53 14.95 -2.47
N TYR A 297 -4.09 14.40 -3.54
CA TYR A 297 -4.92 15.13 -4.49
C TYR A 297 -6.21 15.67 -3.85
N GLU A 298 -6.94 14.85 -3.10
CA GLU A 298 -8.23 15.24 -2.53
C GLU A 298 -8.11 16.00 -1.21
N LEU A 299 -7.14 15.67 -0.36
CA LEU A 299 -7.05 16.22 0.98
C LEU A 299 -6.00 17.32 1.09
N VAL A 300 -4.74 17.02 0.77
CA VAL A 300 -3.63 17.97 0.99
C VAL A 300 -3.68 19.11 -0.02
N ARG A 301 -3.58 18.79 -1.30
CA ARG A 301 -3.72 19.76 -2.41
C ARG A 301 -5.16 20.18 -2.61
N GLY A 302 -6.11 19.32 -2.25
CA GLY A 302 -7.53 19.64 -2.34
C GLY A 302 -7.93 20.79 -1.40
N LEU A 303 -7.20 21.01 -0.30
CA LEU A 303 -7.43 22.14 0.61
C LEU A 303 -7.39 23.50 -0.09
N GLU A 304 -6.52 23.69 -1.08
CA GLU A 304 -6.41 24.95 -1.82
C GLU A 304 -7.66 25.23 -2.67
N ARG A 305 -8.32 24.17 -3.14
CA ARG A 305 -9.41 24.27 -4.11
C ARG A 305 -10.61 24.96 -3.47
N ASN A 306 -10.95 26.13 -4.00
CA ASN A 306 -12.05 26.97 -3.53
C ASN A 306 -11.90 27.46 -2.08
N LEU A 307 -10.68 27.43 -1.51
CA LEU A 307 -10.45 27.87 -0.13
C LEU A 307 -10.84 29.33 0.07
N LEU A 308 -10.38 30.21 -0.83
CA LEU A 308 -10.65 31.64 -0.74
C LEU A 308 -12.15 31.95 -0.86
N GLN A 309 -12.84 31.29 -1.79
CA GLN A 309 -14.30 31.42 -1.94
C GLN A 309 -15.03 30.90 -0.68
N THR A 310 -14.56 29.79 -0.11
CA THR A 310 -15.10 29.22 1.13
C THR A 310 -14.91 30.18 2.30
N LEU A 311 -13.75 30.83 2.41
CA LEU A 311 -13.46 31.86 3.40
C LEU A 311 -14.38 33.08 3.23
N PHE A 312 -14.48 33.65 2.03
CA PHE A 312 -15.35 34.81 1.80
C PHE A 312 -16.81 34.53 2.11
N THR A 313 -17.30 33.35 1.73
CA THR A 313 -18.67 32.93 2.02
C THR A 313 -18.87 32.66 3.51
N GLY A 314 -17.94 31.96 4.14
CA GLY A 314 -18.02 31.58 5.56
C GLY A 314 -17.87 32.76 6.52
N LEU A 315 -17.03 33.74 6.18
CA LEU A 315 -16.85 34.96 6.97
C LEU A 315 -18.01 35.94 6.82
N LYS A 316 -18.85 35.81 5.78
CA LYS A 316 -20.04 36.64 5.52
C LYS A 316 -19.77 38.16 5.42
N ILE A 317 -18.52 38.54 5.13
CA ILE A 317 -18.08 39.94 5.04
C ILE A 317 -18.70 40.73 3.89
N HIS A 318 -19.23 40.04 2.87
CA HIS A 318 -19.93 40.65 1.73
C HIS A 318 -21.46 40.68 1.89
N GLY A 319 -22.00 40.27 3.05
CA GLY A 319 -23.43 40.35 3.35
C GLY A 319 -23.89 41.74 3.76
N ALA A 320 -25.20 41.92 3.98
CA ALA A 320 -25.79 43.18 4.44
C ALA A 320 -25.18 43.69 5.77
N ASP A 321 -24.82 42.75 6.66
CA ASP A 321 -24.15 43.03 7.94
C ASP A 321 -22.61 43.07 7.84
N GLY A 322 -22.04 43.03 6.63
CA GLY A 322 -20.60 42.87 6.39
C GLY A 322 -19.74 43.90 7.13
N HIS A 323 -20.12 45.17 7.08
CA HIS A 323 -19.41 46.25 7.80
C HIS A 323 -19.38 46.01 9.31
N ARG A 324 -20.49 45.59 9.90
CA ARG A 324 -20.57 45.29 11.33
C ARG A 324 -19.69 44.10 11.69
N ILE A 325 -19.76 43.02 10.90
CA ILE A 325 -18.96 41.80 11.09
C ILE A 325 -17.45 42.11 10.99
N CYS A 326 -17.04 42.91 10.00
CA CYS A 326 -15.65 43.35 9.88
C CYS A 326 -15.21 44.17 11.09
N GLY A 327 -16.08 45.04 11.63
CA GLY A 327 -15.83 45.78 12.87
C GLY A 327 -15.62 44.85 14.06
N ASP A 328 -16.50 43.86 14.23
CA ASP A 328 -16.41 42.86 15.30
C ASP A 328 -15.12 42.02 15.18
N PHE A 329 -14.70 41.67 13.97
CA PHE A 329 -13.46 40.93 13.72
C PHE A 329 -12.19 41.74 13.99
N ALA A 330 -12.20 43.04 13.67
CA ALA A 330 -11.08 43.95 13.85
C ALA A 330 -11.03 44.61 15.22
N GLN A 331 -11.99 44.33 16.11
CA GLN A 331 -12.05 44.92 17.43
C GLN A 331 -10.78 44.58 18.23
N GLU A 332 -10.00 45.60 18.59
CA GLU A 332 -8.77 45.45 19.37
C GLU A 332 -9.06 45.11 20.83
N SER A 333 -8.11 44.45 21.50
CA SER A 333 -8.20 44.30 22.95
C SER A 333 -8.04 45.66 23.63
N PRO A 334 -8.74 45.93 24.76
CA PRO A 334 -8.60 47.20 25.48
C PRO A 334 -7.15 47.53 25.88
N GLN A 335 -6.35 46.49 26.14
CA GLN A 335 -4.94 46.62 26.52
C GLN A 335 -4.06 47.08 25.34
N ILE A 336 -4.28 46.51 24.14
CA ILE A 336 -3.54 46.91 22.94
C ILE A 336 -3.99 48.31 22.50
N ALA A 337 -5.29 48.59 22.53
CA ALA A 337 -5.84 49.91 22.21
C ALA A 337 -5.26 50.99 23.13
N GLY A 338 -5.25 50.77 24.44
CA GLY A 338 -4.64 51.69 25.41
C GLY A 338 -3.14 51.88 25.19
N ARG A 339 -2.39 50.80 24.94
CA ARG A 339 -0.95 50.89 24.65
C ARG A 339 -0.67 51.65 23.34
N ARG A 340 -1.50 51.47 22.31
CA ARG A 340 -1.39 52.21 21.04
C ARG A 340 -1.63 53.70 21.27
N GLU A 341 -2.63 54.06 22.07
CA GLU A 341 -2.91 55.44 22.42
C GLU A 341 -1.74 56.08 23.17
N GLU A 342 -1.19 55.41 24.18
CA GLU A 342 0.00 55.87 24.92
C GLU A 342 1.21 56.10 24.01
N LEU A 343 1.48 55.15 23.10
CA LEU A 343 2.59 55.25 22.15
C LEU A 343 2.37 56.38 21.14
N SER A 344 1.13 56.59 20.68
CA SER A 344 0.77 57.66 19.76
C SER A 344 0.98 59.03 20.41
N GLN A 345 0.53 59.20 21.66
CA GLN A 345 0.76 60.43 22.40
C GLN A 345 2.27 60.70 22.64
N LYS A 346 3.06 59.65 22.88
CA LYS A 346 4.52 59.79 22.99
C LYS A 346 5.16 60.21 21.67
N LEU A 347 4.72 59.62 20.56
CA LEU A 347 5.18 59.97 19.21
C LEU A 347 4.90 61.44 18.90
N GLU A 348 3.67 61.91 19.17
CA GLU A 348 3.26 63.29 18.94
C GLU A 348 4.11 64.29 19.73
N ARG A 349 4.38 64.00 21.01
CA ARG A 349 5.27 64.81 21.85
C ARG A 349 6.70 64.86 21.29
N LEU A 350 7.23 63.73 20.83
CA LEU A 350 8.57 63.67 20.24
C LEU A 350 8.64 64.44 18.91
N LEU A 351 7.64 64.29 18.05
CA LEU A 351 7.57 65.03 16.78
C LEU A 351 7.49 66.54 17.02
N SER A 352 6.64 66.98 17.95
CA SER A 352 6.55 68.40 18.32
C SER A 352 7.88 68.94 18.86
N ALA A 353 8.60 68.17 19.68
CA ALA A 353 9.92 68.55 20.16
C ALA A 353 10.96 68.65 19.03
N VAL A 354 10.95 67.71 18.07
CA VAL A 354 11.81 67.76 16.88
C VAL A 354 11.51 69.00 16.03
N GLU A 355 10.24 69.31 15.83
CA GLU A 355 9.82 70.48 15.06
C GLU A 355 10.29 71.79 15.71
N GLN A 356 10.17 71.90 17.03
CA GLN A 356 10.69 73.03 17.81
C GLN A 356 12.22 73.14 17.74
N LEU A 357 12.93 72.01 17.80
CA LEU A 357 14.39 71.98 17.66
C LEU A 357 14.87 72.33 16.25
N SER A 358 14.08 72.04 15.21
CA SER A 358 14.39 72.39 13.83
C SER A 358 14.10 73.85 13.46
N ALA A 359 13.33 74.55 14.30
CA ALA A 359 13.02 75.97 14.17
C ALA A 359 13.99 76.89 14.93
N LEU A 360 14.92 76.29 15.70
CA LEU A 360 16.08 76.93 16.31
C LEU A 360 17.29 76.84 15.37
#